data_AF-A0A838Q796-F1
#
_entry.id   AF-A0A838Q796-F1
#
_cell.length_a   1.000
_cell.length_b   1.000
_cell.length_c   1.000
_cell.angle_alpha   90.00
_cell.angle_beta   90.00
_cell.angle_gamma   90.00
#
_symmetry.space_group_name_H-M   'P 1'
#
loop_
_entity.id
_entity.type
_entity.pdbx_description
1 polymer ?
#
loop_
_entity_poly.entity_id
_entity_poly.type
_entity_poly.pdbx_seq_one_letter_code
_entity_poly.pdbx_strand_id
1 'polypeptide(L)'
;MSPRLGFVWNYKGLRGFQSRGTELYTINQGAPQFRGGIGLFRGMYSSSAVSRAALSAQNIGTASDLECFGSDIPAPAWNAFQRDRSTIPRTCNDASGGLDARRQVSFLDRAFEPPQNWRAALGWSGSTPAGHFTIDGTVSINTHQSGIDDRNFLGQDKLMLNDGRPIYVSAQHIDQTTGAVMNAGSRIDPSLNKVLVAVDDLRGFARSLTAYFIPAFPEKIGLLSFSYSLASARGQHRGFGTTTGGDPRIVTSYRDGFTRRHTLIVQAAHLFRQVGITATLRAASGLPFTPLVGSDINGDGFANDRAFVSDVGAVYGTTENAFQQLLSEKSVRDCLRPQLNRIAAPNSCIGPGSLASYLTVVMRPSVPGTSGRTHLTATFSNILGGVDRLFNGQSARGWGVYSFPDPVLYRATGFDPVGKSFSYEVNSGFGRVRRGVNANPFQASVNLKIDLGRPPREQLLEQDLRVRPALVGTRATAAQLKQRIVHRGYTDIYGFMIAKADSLALSRQQVEVITERRGGVLTYADSLYTALASHLTELPQGANTKDALARIDSVNTLAWNGIFAQREFLLELLTPGQLLLLPGDFYRLLTIPEFKRRFFFGGFSTL
;
A
#
# COMPACT_ATOMS: atom_id res chain seq x y z
N MET A 1 -13.02 -25.64 -6.35
CA MET A 1 -12.57 -24.73 -7.42
C MET A 1 -13.36 -23.43 -7.32
N SER A 2 -12.72 -22.26 -7.37
CA SER A 2 -13.43 -20.98 -7.34
C SER A 2 -13.62 -20.47 -8.78
N PRO A 3 -14.85 -20.14 -9.24
CA PRO A 3 -15.07 -19.71 -10.61
C PRO A 3 -14.34 -18.39 -10.89
N ARG A 4 -13.58 -18.35 -11.97
CA ARG A 4 -12.83 -17.18 -12.43
C ARG A 4 -12.80 -17.16 -13.95
N LEU A 5 -13.11 -16.00 -14.51
CA LEU A 5 -13.01 -15.73 -15.94
C LEU A 5 -12.25 -14.42 -16.12
N GLY A 6 -11.34 -14.38 -17.07
CA GLY A 6 -10.60 -13.17 -17.40
C GLY A 6 -10.24 -13.12 -18.88
N PHE A 7 -9.99 -11.93 -19.37
CA PHE A 7 -9.54 -11.69 -20.74
C PHE A 7 -8.44 -10.62 -20.76
N VAL A 8 -7.59 -10.71 -21.78
CA VAL A 8 -6.67 -9.65 -22.18
C VAL A 8 -6.74 -9.54 -23.69
N TRP A 9 -7.02 -8.34 -24.20
CA TRP A 9 -7.11 -8.05 -25.63
C TRP A 9 -6.15 -6.92 -26.00
N ASN A 10 -5.16 -7.23 -26.84
CA ASN A 10 -4.17 -6.27 -27.35
C ASN A 10 -4.67 -5.69 -28.68
N TYR A 11 -4.84 -4.37 -28.78
CA TYR A 11 -5.51 -3.75 -29.93
C TYR A 11 -4.59 -2.97 -30.89
N LYS A 12 -3.28 -2.88 -30.60
CA LYS A 12 -2.31 -2.17 -31.47
C LYS A 12 -1.06 -2.99 -31.85
N GLY A 13 -0.96 -4.28 -31.52
CA GLY A 13 0.21 -5.12 -31.82
C GLY A 13 1.54 -4.68 -31.17
N LEU A 14 1.60 -3.48 -30.58
CA LEU A 14 2.73 -2.94 -29.84
C LEU A 14 2.93 -3.73 -28.55
N ARG A 15 4.10 -4.34 -28.39
CA ARG A 15 4.46 -5.00 -27.14
C ARG A 15 4.67 -3.96 -26.05
N GLY A 16 4.34 -4.34 -24.82
CA GLY A 16 4.73 -3.57 -23.64
C GLY A 16 6.23 -3.35 -23.64
N PHE A 17 6.65 -2.19 -23.16
CA PHE A 17 8.04 -1.81 -23.09
C PHE A 17 8.45 -1.66 -21.64
N GLN A 18 9.41 -2.47 -21.22
CA GLN A 18 10.10 -2.31 -19.96
C GLN A 18 11.45 -1.65 -20.25
N SER A 19 11.62 -0.40 -19.83
CA SER A 19 12.92 0.27 -19.84
C SER A 19 13.43 0.40 -18.43
N ARG A 20 14.53 -0.29 -18.16
CA ARG A 20 15.35 0.02 -16.99
C ARG A 20 16.30 1.14 -17.39
N GLY A 21 15.88 2.38 -17.16
CA GLY A 21 16.73 3.54 -17.43
C GLY A 21 18.01 3.44 -16.60
N THR A 22 17.90 3.06 -15.31
CA THR A 22 19.02 2.69 -14.43
C THR A 22 18.53 1.86 -13.21
N GLU A 23 19.34 1.57 -12.18
CA GLU A 23 18.83 1.00 -10.89
C GLU A 23 17.93 1.97 -10.11
N LEU A 24 17.89 3.25 -10.49
CA LEU A 24 17.06 4.28 -9.83
C LEU A 24 15.60 4.19 -10.23
N TYR A 25 15.31 3.74 -11.46
CA TYR A 25 13.96 3.62 -11.95
C TYR A 25 13.84 2.59 -13.07
N THR A 26 12.74 1.84 -13.02
CA THR A 26 12.30 0.95 -14.10
C THR A 26 10.94 1.46 -14.56
N ILE A 27 10.87 1.82 -15.84
CA ILE A 27 9.61 2.20 -16.50
C ILE A 27 9.02 0.91 -17.07
N ASN A 28 7.86 0.52 -16.57
CA ASN A 28 7.07 -0.56 -17.16
C ASN A 28 5.86 0.08 -17.86
N GLN A 29 5.90 0.15 -19.19
CA GLN A 29 4.75 0.52 -20.01
C GLN A 29 4.12 -0.77 -20.51
N GLY A 30 2.87 -1.02 -20.11
CA GLY A 30 2.11 -2.16 -20.63
C GLY A 30 1.83 -2.00 -22.13
N ALA A 31 1.54 -3.12 -22.80
CA ALA A 31 1.01 -3.08 -24.16
C ALA A 31 -0.31 -2.29 -24.18
N PRO A 32 -0.67 -1.66 -25.32
CA PRO A 32 -2.02 -1.14 -25.51
C PRO A 32 -3.03 -2.28 -25.46
N GLN A 33 -3.75 -2.39 -24.34
CA GLN A 33 -4.60 -3.53 -24.07
C GLN A 33 -5.83 -3.15 -23.23
N PHE A 34 -6.91 -3.89 -23.46
CA PHE A 34 -8.00 -4.03 -22.51
C PHE A 34 -7.79 -5.31 -21.72
N ARG A 35 -7.97 -5.24 -20.41
CA ARG A 35 -7.91 -6.40 -19.53
C ARG A 35 -9.11 -6.40 -18.62
N GLY A 36 -9.60 -7.56 -18.27
CA GLY A 36 -10.67 -7.64 -17.30
C GLY A 36 -10.89 -9.05 -16.80
N GLY A 37 -11.70 -9.16 -15.77
CA GLY A 37 -12.10 -10.45 -15.25
C GLY A 37 -13.02 -10.33 -14.07
N ILE A 38 -13.70 -11.43 -13.80
CA ILE A 38 -14.56 -11.62 -12.63
C ILE A 38 -14.22 -12.94 -11.99
N GLY A 39 -14.21 -12.97 -10.66
CA GLY A 39 -13.99 -14.21 -9.95
C GLY A 39 -14.50 -14.18 -8.53
N LEU A 40 -14.82 -15.36 -8.03
CA LEU A 40 -15.01 -15.59 -6.62
C LEU A 40 -13.65 -15.81 -5.96
N PHE A 41 -13.46 -15.19 -4.81
CA PHE A 41 -12.30 -15.35 -3.95
C PHE A 41 -12.81 -15.72 -2.57
N ARG A 42 -12.22 -16.75 -1.97
CA ARG A 42 -12.56 -17.21 -0.62
C ARG A 42 -11.38 -16.94 0.29
N GLY A 43 -11.67 -16.37 1.45
CA GLY A 43 -10.73 -16.23 2.54
C GLY A 43 -10.48 -17.56 3.23
N MET A 44 -9.58 -17.53 4.21
CA MET A 44 -9.35 -18.65 5.11
C MET A 44 -10.02 -18.35 6.46
N TYR A 45 -10.29 -19.40 7.24
CA TYR A 45 -10.66 -19.22 8.64
C TYR A 45 -9.57 -18.45 9.37
N SER A 46 -9.97 -17.46 10.16
CA SER A 46 -9.02 -16.78 11.04
C SER A 46 -8.61 -17.74 12.16
N SER A 47 -7.34 -18.12 12.20
CA SER A 47 -6.80 -18.95 13.29
C SER A 47 -7.01 -18.30 14.67
N SER A 48 -7.05 -16.97 14.75
CA SER A 48 -7.33 -16.22 15.98
C SER A 48 -8.80 -16.26 16.41
N ALA A 49 -9.74 -16.45 15.48
CA ALA A 49 -11.15 -16.63 15.83
C ALA A 49 -11.38 -18.03 16.40
N VAL A 50 -10.80 -19.04 15.74
CA VAL A 50 -10.86 -20.44 16.19
C VAL A 50 -10.14 -20.63 17.53
N SER A 51 -8.95 -20.03 17.69
CA SER A 51 -8.19 -20.15 18.94
C SER A 51 -8.89 -19.46 20.11
N ARG A 52 -9.48 -18.26 19.91
CA ARG A 52 -10.26 -17.59 20.97
C ARG A 52 -11.46 -18.41 21.39
N ALA A 53 -12.19 -19.00 20.45
CA ALA A 53 -13.32 -19.87 20.77
C ALA A 53 -12.87 -21.13 21.52
N ALA A 54 -11.78 -21.77 21.07
CA ALA A 54 -11.23 -22.97 21.71
C ALA A 54 -10.69 -22.69 23.13
N LEU A 55 -9.95 -21.60 23.31
CA LEU A 55 -9.43 -21.18 24.61
C LEU A 55 -10.57 -20.72 25.54
N SER A 56 -11.60 -20.05 25.02
CA SER A 56 -12.77 -19.70 25.80
C SER A 56 -13.50 -20.93 26.32
N ALA A 57 -13.55 -22.03 25.55
CA ALA A 57 -14.15 -23.29 25.98
C ALA A 57 -13.30 -24.02 27.03
N GLN A 58 -11.98 -23.88 26.98
CA GLN A 58 -11.05 -24.50 27.95
C GLN A 58 -10.92 -23.70 29.26
N ASN A 59 -11.13 -22.39 29.23
CA ASN A 59 -11.03 -21.48 30.36
C ASN A 59 -12.38 -21.20 31.05
N ILE A 60 -13.39 -22.05 30.82
CA ILE A 60 -14.68 -21.95 31.51
C ILE A 60 -14.44 -22.18 33.02
N GLY A 61 -14.43 -21.10 33.79
CA GLY A 61 -14.26 -21.14 35.26
C GLY A 61 -12.88 -20.72 35.79
N THR A 62 -11.96 -20.22 34.95
CA THR A 62 -10.60 -19.83 35.40
C THR A 62 -10.41 -18.31 35.58
N ALA A 63 -11.31 -17.49 35.04
CA ALA A 63 -11.25 -16.02 35.11
C ALA A 63 -12.65 -15.42 35.31
N SER A 64 -12.69 -14.28 35.99
CA SER A 64 -13.94 -13.63 36.42
C SER A 64 -13.74 -12.11 36.43
N ASP A 65 -14.65 -11.35 35.84
CA ASP A 65 -14.54 -9.88 35.75
C ASP A 65 -15.44 -9.21 36.78
N LEU A 66 -14.85 -8.48 37.73
CA LEU A 66 -15.58 -7.67 38.70
C LEU A 66 -15.65 -6.22 38.22
N GLU A 67 -16.87 -5.69 38.10
CA GLU A 67 -17.13 -4.31 37.66
C GLU A 67 -17.77 -3.53 38.81
N CYS A 68 -17.05 -2.53 39.33
CA CYS A 68 -17.47 -1.68 40.44
C CYS A 68 -17.28 -0.21 40.06
N PHE A 69 -18.15 0.67 40.56
CA PHE A 69 -18.12 2.10 40.24
C PHE A 69 -18.25 2.96 41.50
N GLY A 70 -17.80 4.21 41.42
CA GLY A 70 -17.95 5.18 42.49
C GLY A 70 -17.38 4.73 43.83
N SER A 71 -18.17 4.90 44.90
CA SER A 71 -17.85 4.46 46.27
C SER A 71 -17.79 2.94 46.45
N ASP A 72 -18.31 2.19 45.49
CA ASP A 72 -18.41 0.74 45.59
C ASP A 72 -17.12 0.03 45.18
N ILE A 73 -16.14 0.78 44.65
CA ILE A 73 -14.82 0.26 44.27
C ILE A 73 -14.06 -0.19 45.53
N PRO A 74 -13.70 -1.47 45.67
CA PRO A 74 -12.88 -1.93 46.78
C PRO A 74 -11.50 -1.26 46.76
N ALA A 75 -11.05 -0.78 47.93
CA ALA A 75 -9.71 -0.18 48.03
C ALA A 75 -8.63 -1.23 47.71
N PRO A 76 -7.72 -0.98 46.75
CA PRO A 76 -6.74 -1.98 46.35
C PRO A 76 -5.64 -2.15 47.41
N ALA A 77 -5.54 -3.33 47.99
CA ALA A 77 -4.49 -3.71 48.94
C ALA A 77 -3.40 -4.53 48.24
N TRP A 78 -2.63 -3.92 47.33
CA TRP A 78 -1.65 -4.61 46.47
C TRP A 78 -0.67 -5.52 47.23
N ASN A 79 -0.20 -5.08 48.40
CA ASN A 79 0.70 -5.86 49.26
C ASN A 79 0.02 -7.10 49.86
N ALA A 80 -1.28 -7.03 50.15
CA ALA A 80 -2.06 -8.18 50.61
C ALA A 80 -2.32 -9.15 49.44
N PHE A 81 -2.67 -8.63 48.27
CA PHE A 81 -2.95 -9.43 47.07
C PHE A 81 -1.73 -10.26 46.61
N GLN A 82 -0.53 -9.70 46.73
CA GLN A 82 0.71 -10.41 46.41
C GLN A 82 1.02 -11.54 47.39
N ARG A 83 0.68 -11.38 48.67
CA ARG A 83 0.96 -12.37 49.72
C ARG A 83 -0.10 -13.45 49.79
N ASP A 84 -1.35 -13.09 49.55
CA ASP A 84 -2.49 -13.99 49.58
C ASP A 84 -3.54 -13.60 48.52
N ARG A 85 -3.71 -14.46 47.51
CA ARG A 85 -4.68 -14.24 46.43
C ARG A 85 -6.14 -14.30 46.89
N SER A 86 -6.42 -14.88 48.06
CA SER A 86 -7.78 -14.91 48.62
C SER A 86 -8.26 -13.53 49.09
N THR A 87 -7.32 -12.60 49.34
CA THR A 87 -7.62 -11.23 49.76
C THR A 87 -8.05 -10.32 48.61
N ILE A 88 -7.96 -10.79 47.36
CA ILE A 88 -8.42 -10.05 46.18
C ILE A 88 -9.96 -9.96 46.24
N PRO A 89 -10.56 -8.75 46.26
CA PRO A 89 -12.00 -8.56 46.31
C PRO A 89 -12.71 -9.29 45.17
N ARG A 90 -13.77 -10.04 45.52
CA ARG A 90 -14.64 -10.75 44.57
C ARG A 90 -16.01 -10.09 44.42
N THR A 91 -16.28 -9.07 45.23
CA THR A 91 -17.51 -8.29 45.26
C THR A 91 -17.16 -6.82 45.43
N CYS A 92 -18.07 -5.93 45.04
CA CYS A 92 -17.97 -4.50 45.34
C CYS A 92 -18.28 -4.23 46.83
N ASN A 93 -17.96 -3.03 47.33
CA ASN A 93 -18.15 -2.68 48.74
C ASN A 93 -19.62 -2.69 49.17
N ASP A 94 -20.53 -2.31 48.26
CA ASP A 94 -21.98 -2.35 48.48
C ASP A 94 -22.55 -3.56 47.72
N ALA A 95 -23.02 -4.57 48.46
CA ALA A 95 -23.52 -5.84 47.91
C ALA A 95 -24.81 -5.70 47.07
N SER A 96 -25.31 -4.46 46.92
CA SER A 96 -26.54 -4.10 46.21
C SER A 96 -26.35 -3.79 44.71
N GLY A 97 -25.11 -3.57 44.24
CA GLY A 97 -24.77 -3.37 42.81
C GLY A 97 -23.69 -4.29 42.26
N GLY A 98 -22.81 -4.80 43.13
CA GLY A 98 -21.69 -5.66 42.75
C GLY A 98 -22.09 -7.14 42.66
N LEU A 99 -22.74 -7.52 41.56
CA LEU A 99 -22.96 -8.94 41.27
C LEU A 99 -21.66 -9.58 40.75
N ASP A 100 -21.22 -10.59 41.50
CA ASP A 100 -20.15 -11.59 41.32
C ASP A 100 -19.42 -11.56 39.98
N ALA A 101 -18.10 -11.69 40.04
CA ALA A 101 -17.20 -11.54 38.90
C ALA A 101 -17.67 -12.37 37.68
N ARG A 102 -18.17 -11.67 36.65
CA ARG A 102 -18.99 -12.28 35.59
C ARG A 102 -18.14 -12.79 34.46
N ARG A 103 -18.58 -13.90 33.87
CA ARG A 103 -17.82 -14.62 32.84
C ARG A 103 -18.19 -14.11 31.46
N GLN A 104 -17.21 -13.68 30.68
CA GLN A 104 -17.38 -13.54 29.24
C GLN A 104 -17.00 -14.85 28.55
N VAL A 105 -17.86 -15.33 27.65
CA VAL A 105 -17.57 -16.54 26.84
C VAL A 105 -17.63 -16.17 25.37
N SER A 106 -16.77 -16.77 24.55
CA SER A 106 -16.71 -16.52 23.12
C SER A 106 -16.78 -17.82 22.31
N PHE A 107 -17.62 -17.83 21.28
CA PHE A 107 -17.85 -18.98 20.40
C PHE A 107 -17.71 -18.59 18.94
N LEU A 108 -17.56 -19.61 18.09
CA LEU A 108 -17.71 -19.50 16.65
C LEU A 108 -19.06 -20.14 16.29
N ASP A 109 -19.86 -19.49 15.45
CA ASP A 109 -21.09 -20.08 14.95
C ASP A 109 -20.80 -21.40 14.22
N ARG A 110 -21.65 -22.41 14.41
CA ARG A 110 -21.46 -23.73 13.76
C ARG A 110 -21.57 -23.65 12.24
N ALA A 111 -22.35 -22.70 11.73
CA ALA A 111 -22.55 -22.48 10.31
C ALA A 111 -21.57 -21.45 9.73
N PHE A 112 -20.58 -20.99 10.49
CA PHE A 112 -19.66 -19.95 10.05
C PHE A 112 -18.89 -20.35 8.78
N GLU A 113 -19.10 -19.60 7.70
CA GLU A 113 -18.31 -19.73 6.48
C GLU A 113 -17.17 -18.72 6.42
N PRO A 114 -16.04 -19.07 5.77
CA PRO A 114 -14.98 -18.10 5.50
C PRO A 114 -15.50 -16.97 4.61
N PRO A 115 -15.02 -15.72 4.84
CA PRO A 115 -15.36 -14.58 4.01
C PRO A 115 -15.19 -14.84 2.51
N GLN A 116 -16.18 -14.46 1.72
CA GLN A 116 -16.14 -14.57 0.27
C GLN A 116 -16.19 -13.19 -0.40
N ASN A 117 -15.58 -13.07 -1.56
CA ASN A 117 -15.52 -11.82 -2.32
C ASN A 117 -15.67 -12.11 -3.81
N TRP A 118 -16.74 -11.60 -4.41
CA TRP A 118 -16.88 -11.50 -5.85
C TRP A 118 -16.22 -10.22 -6.33
N ARG A 119 -15.10 -10.36 -7.04
CA ARG A 119 -14.35 -9.22 -7.56
C ARG A 119 -14.41 -9.20 -9.07
N ALA A 120 -14.86 -8.07 -9.62
CA ALA A 120 -14.75 -7.74 -11.02
C ALA A 120 -13.74 -6.61 -11.21
N ALA A 121 -12.94 -6.70 -12.27
CA ALA A 121 -11.98 -5.68 -12.66
C ALA A 121 -12.05 -5.44 -14.16
N LEU A 122 -11.90 -4.19 -14.56
CA LEU A 122 -11.74 -3.78 -15.94
C LEU A 122 -10.64 -2.73 -16.00
N GLY A 123 -9.69 -2.92 -16.91
CA GLY A 123 -8.54 -2.05 -17.05
C GLY A 123 -8.21 -1.78 -18.51
N TRP A 124 -7.67 -0.61 -18.75
CA TRP A 124 -7.11 -0.20 -20.03
C TRP A 124 -5.71 0.34 -19.81
N SER A 125 -4.78 0.04 -20.72
CA SER A 125 -3.49 0.72 -20.80
C SER A 125 -3.17 1.05 -22.26
N GLY A 126 -2.40 2.10 -22.47
CA GLY A 126 -1.97 2.51 -23.80
C GLY A 126 -1.06 3.73 -23.76
N SER A 127 -0.33 3.96 -24.83
CA SER A 127 0.54 5.13 -24.98
C SER A 127 0.03 6.05 -26.08
N THR A 128 0.09 7.36 -25.83
CA THR A 128 -0.17 8.45 -26.77
C THR A 128 1.08 9.33 -26.88
N PRO A 129 1.14 10.31 -27.80
CA PRO A 129 2.25 11.26 -27.83
C PRO A 129 2.45 12.04 -26.52
N ALA A 130 1.40 12.17 -25.68
CA ALA A 130 1.48 12.83 -24.39
C ALA A 130 2.10 11.95 -23.29
N GLY A 131 2.08 10.62 -23.44
CA GLY A 131 2.60 9.69 -22.44
C GLY A 131 1.87 8.35 -22.38
N HIS A 132 2.22 7.55 -21.37
CA HIS A 132 1.58 6.27 -21.09
C HIS A 132 0.48 6.43 -20.05
N PHE A 133 -0.68 5.85 -20.31
CA PHE A 133 -1.83 5.87 -19.43
C PHE A 133 -2.23 4.45 -19.06
N THR A 134 -2.71 4.31 -17.83
CA THR A 134 -3.39 3.11 -17.36
C THR A 134 -4.57 3.52 -16.49
N ILE A 135 -5.72 2.91 -16.71
CA ILE A 135 -6.93 3.13 -15.91
C ILE A 135 -7.46 1.76 -15.51
N ASP A 136 -7.61 1.53 -14.21
CA ASP A 136 -8.12 0.28 -13.63
C ASP A 136 -9.31 0.56 -12.72
N GLY A 137 -10.47 0.00 -13.06
CA GLY A 137 -11.66 -0.03 -12.22
C GLY A 137 -11.81 -1.40 -11.55
N THR A 138 -12.15 -1.42 -10.27
CA THR A 138 -12.52 -2.65 -9.56
C THR A 138 -13.80 -2.46 -8.77
N VAL A 139 -14.61 -3.53 -8.72
CA VAL A 139 -15.80 -3.64 -7.88
C VAL A 139 -15.70 -4.97 -7.14
N SER A 140 -16.05 -4.97 -5.86
CA SER A 140 -16.03 -6.13 -4.98
C SER A 140 -17.32 -6.20 -4.18
N ILE A 141 -17.97 -7.35 -4.21
CA ILE A 141 -19.12 -7.70 -3.36
C ILE A 141 -18.62 -8.73 -2.36
N ASN A 142 -18.58 -8.34 -1.10
CA ASN A 142 -18.14 -9.17 -0.01
C ASN A 142 -19.35 -9.84 0.64
N THR A 143 -19.30 -11.16 0.81
CA THR A 143 -20.31 -11.96 1.53
C THR A 143 -19.60 -12.76 2.61
N HIS A 144 -20.38 -13.38 3.51
CA HIS A 144 -19.82 -14.14 4.63
C HIS A 144 -18.90 -13.28 5.52
N GLN A 145 -19.19 -11.98 5.68
CA GLN A 145 -18.34 -11.09 6.46
C GLN A 145 -18.59 -11.32 7.95
N SER A 146 -17.50 -11.41 8.70
CA SER A 146 -17.59 -11.68 10.12
C SER A 146 -18.23 -10.51 10.89
N GLY A 147 -19.17 -10.84 11.75
CA GLY A 147 -19.75 -9.98 12.77
C GLY A 147 -19.66 -10.61 14.16
N ILE A 148 -20.03 -9.83 15.17
CA ILE A 148 -20.16 -10.28 16.55
C ILE A 148 -21.63 -10.17 16.93
N ASP A 149 -22.15 -11.20 17.58
CA ASP A 149 -23.48 -11.27 18.16
C ASP A 149 -23.38 -11.66 19.64
N ASP A 150 -24.02 -10.91 20.54
CA ASP A 150 -24.04 -11.25 21.97
C ASP A 150 -25.33 -12.02 22.28
N ARG A 151 -25.19 -13.34 22.45
CA ARG A 151 -26.32 -14.23 22.71
C ARG A 151 -26.88 -14.13 24.13
N ASN A 152 -26.16 -13.48 25.04
CA ASN A 152 -26.66 -13.22 26.40
C ASN A 152 -27.29 -11.83 26.53
N PHE A 153 -27.38 -11.05 25.45
CA PHE A 153 -28.05 -9.75 25.47
C PHE A 153 -29.56 -9.92 25.29
N LEU A 154 -30.33 -9.46 26.29
CA LEU A 154 -31.79 -9.57 26.33
C LEU A 154 -32.46 -8.67 25.28
N GLY A 155 -31.87 -7.49 25.01
CA GLY A 155 -32.37 -6.52 24.03
C GLY A 155 -33.82 -6.08 24.27
N GLN A 156 -34.18 -5.92 25.54
CA GLN A 156 -35.44 -5.32 25.97
C GLN A 156 -35.18 -3.91 26.46
N ASP A 157 -35.90 -2.93 25.90
CA ASP A 157 -35.84 -1.54 26.34
C ASP A 157 -36.40 -1.43 27.77
N LYS A 158 -35.57 -0.98 28.71
CA LYS A 158 -35.95 -0.74 30.11
C LYS A 158 -36.22 0.73 30.39
N LEU A 159 -35.56 1.61 29.64
CA LEU A 159 -35.66 3.05 29.74
C LEU A 159 -35.47 3.66 28.33
N MET A 160 -36.10 4.80 28.09
CA MET A 160 -35.88 5.62 26.89
C MET A 160 -35.33 6.97 27.34
N LEU A 161 -34.17 7.38 26.83
CA LEU A 161 -33.60 8.69 27.08
C LEU A 161 -34.36 9.80 26.34
N ASN A 162 -34.23 11.03 26.81
CA ASN A 162 -34.80 12.21 26.11
C ASN A 162 -34.24 12.41 24.70
N ASP A 163 -33.07 11.85 24.39
CA ASP A 163 -32.47 11.86 23.05
C ASP A 163 -33.08 10.81 22.09
N GLY A 164 -34.06 10.03 22.57
CA GLY A 164 -34.75 8.99 21.80
C GLY A 164 -34.00 7.64 21.76
N ARG A 165 -32.95 7.48 22.56
CA ARG A 165 -32.17 6.24 22.64
C ARG A 165 -32.76 5.24 23.65
N PRO A 166 -32.90 3.95 23.27
CA PRO A 166 -33.22 2.90 24.22
C PRO A 166 -32.03 2.59 25.13
N ILE A 167 -32.32 2.33 26.41
CA ILE A 167 -31.40 1.81 27.41
C ILE A 167 -31.92 0.43 27.85
N TYR A 168 -31.02 -0.54 27.94
CA TYR A 168 -31.33 -1.95 28.19
C TYR A 168 -31.22 -2.37 29.65
N VAL A 169 -30.91 -1.42 30.54
CA VAL A 169 -30.87 -1.62 32.00
C VAL A 169 -31.81 -0.64 32.70
N SER A 170 -32.30 -0.98 33.89
CA SER A 170 -33.10 -0.04 34.68
C SER A 170 -32.24 1.09 35.25
N ALA A 171 -32.84 2.22 35.60
CA ALA A 171 -32.14 3.37 36.19
C ALA A 171 -31.33 3.06 37.46
N GLN A 172 -31.69 1.99 38.18
CA GLN A 172 -30.97 1.51 39.38
C GLN A 172 -29.59 0.94 39.04
N HIS A 173 -29.37 0.53 37.79
CA HIS A 173 -28.10 0.00 37.30
C HIS A 173 -27.20 1.09 36.72
N ILE A 174 -27.56 2.37 36.89
CA ILE A 174 -26.80 3.51 36.41
C ILE A 174 -26.40 4.34 37.62
N ASP A 175 -25.11 4.48 37.85
CA ASP A 175 -24.61 5.32 38.93
C ASP A 175 -24.92 6.80 38.63
N GLN A 176 -25.66 7.45 39.53
CA GLN A 176 -26.14 8.82 39.32
C GLN A 176 -25.00 9.85 39.30
N THR A 177 -23.90 9.57 40.02
CA THR A 177 -22.80 10.51 40.23
C THR A 177 -21.72 10.47 39.15
N THR A 178 -21.57 9.33 38.49
CA THR A 178 -20.54 9.09 37.47
C THR A 178 -21.14 8.84 36.10
N GLY A 179 -22.41 8.41 36.03
CA GLY A 179 -23.06 7.98 34.79
C GLY A 179 -22.58 6.60 34.31
N ALA A 180 -21.87 5.84 35.16
CA ALA A 180 -21.44 4.49 34.83
C ALA A 180 -22.62 3.52 34.76
N VAL A 181 -22.66 2.69 33.71
CA VAL A 181 -23.76 1.76 33.47
C VAL A 181 -23.32 0.33 33.76
N MET A 182 -24.01 -0.34 34.67
CA MET A 182 -23.85 -1.76 34.92
C MET A 182 -24.69 -2.56 33.94
N ASN A 183 -24.05 -3.24 33.00
CA ASN A 183 -24.71 -4.02 31.94
C ASN A 183 -25.45 -5.28 32.44
N ALA A 184 -25.46 -5.50 33.74
CA ALA A 184 -26.08 -6.61 34.44
C ALA A 184 -27.55 -6.83 34.10
N GLY A 185 -28.30 -5.72 34.11
CA GLY A 185 -29.75 -5.71 33.91
C GLY A 185 -30.19 -5.99 32.48
N SER A 186 -29.25 -6.07 31.53
CA SER A 186 -29.51 -6.36 30.12
C SER A 186 -29.20 -7.80 29.72
N ARG A 187 -28.88 -8.67 30.70
CA ARG A 187 -28.50 -10.07 30.49
C ARG A 187 -29.67 -11.03 30.60
N ILE A 188 -29.67 -12.08 29.77
CA ILE A 188 -30.63 -13.19 29.87
C ILE A 188 -30.29 -14.05 31.09
N ASP A 189 -29.03 -14.50 31.17
CA ASP A 189 -28.47 -15.17 32.33
C ASP A 189 -27.58 -14.18 33.10
N PRO A 190 -27.97 -13.78 34.33
CA PRO A 190 -27.21 -12.81 35.12
C PRO A 190 -25.86 -13.36 35.62
N SER A 191 -25.64 -14.68 35.60
CA SER A 191 -24.37 -15.31 35.98
C SER A 191 -23.28 -15.17 34.92
N LEU A 192 -23.66 -14.83 33.69
CA LEU A 192 -22.77 -14.58 32.57
C LEU A 192 -22.75 -13.08 32.24
N ASN A 193 -21.60 -12.60 31.77
CA ASN A 193 -21.48 -11.28 31.14
C ASN A 193 -21.90 -11.41 29.66
N LYS A 194 -21.00 -11.13 28.72
CA LYS A 194 -21.26 -11.26 27.29
C LYS A 194 -21.03 -12.69 26.80
N VAL A 195 -21.90 -13.18 25.92
CA VAL A 195 -21.70 -14.44 25.19
C VAL A 195 -21.52 -14.12 23.72
N LEU A 196 -20.26 -13.89 23.33
CA LEU A 196 -19.90 -13.39 22.00
C LEU A 196 -19.80 -14.53 20.99
N VAL A 197 -20.70 -14.55 20.02
CA VAL A 197 -20.65 -15.48 18.89
C VAL A 197 -20.13 -14.74 17.67
N ALA A 198 -19.04 -15.23 17.09
CA ALA A 198 -18.61 -14.81 15.77
C ALA A 198 -19.53 -15.46 14.71
N VAL A 199 -20.26 -14.61 14.00
CA VAL A 199 -21.18 -14.96 12.90
C VAL A 199 -20.62 -14.44 11.57
N ASP A 200 -21.10 -14.92 10.43
CA ASP A 200 -20.61 -14.55 9.10
C ASP A 200 -21.69 -13.90 8.21
N ASP A 201 -22.83 -13.52 8.73
CA ASP A 201 -23.98 -13.11 7.92
C ASP A 201 -23.93 -11.68 7.33
N LEU A 202 -22.84 -10.94 7.57
CA LEU A 202 -22.69 -9.57 7.09
C LEU A 202 -22.20 -9.52 5.62
N ARG A 203 -22.54 -8.44 4.93
CA ARG A 203 -22.15 -8.18 3.53
C ARG A 203 -21.45 -6.84 3.38
N GLY A 204 -20.71 -6.67 2.29
CA GLY A 204 -20.05 -5.41 1.97
C GLY A 204 -19.95 -5.17 0.47
N PHE A 205 -19.72 -3.92 0.11
CA PHE A 205 -19.52 -3.47 -1.26
C PHE A 205 -18.35 -2.49 -1.31
N ALA A 206 -17.39 -2.73 -2.18
CA ALA A 206 -16.26 -1.84 -2.40
C ALA A 206 -16.05 -1.58 -3.89
N ARG A 207 -15.64 -0.36 -4.23
CA ARG A 207 -15.25 0.04 -5.58
C ARG A 207 -14.03 0.94 -5.55
N SER A 208 -13.16 0.80 -6.53
CA SER A 208 -12.02 1.68 -6.74
C SER A 208 -11.80 1.95 -8.22
N LEU A 209 -11.28 3.15 -8.51
CA LEU A 209 -10.78 3.54 -9.82
C LEU A 209 -9.38 4.11 -9.62
N THR A 210 -8.39 3.55 -10.31
CA THR A 210 -7.01 4.02 -10.29
C THR A 210 -6.61 4.46 -11.68
N ALA A 211 -6.16 5.71 -11.81
CA ALA A 211 -5.55 6.24 -13.02
C ALA A 211 -4.05 6.42 -12.78
N TYR A 212 -3.24 5.90 -13.69
CA TYR A 212 -1.79 6.03 -13.68
C TYR A 212 -1.32 6.67 -14.99
N PHE A 213 -0.39 7.61 -14.89
CA PHE A 213 0.10 8.39 -16.01
C PHE A 213 1.62 8.58 -15.91
N ILE A 214 2.32 8.33 -17.02
CA ILE A 214 3.72 8.65 -17.22
C ILE A 214 3.81 9.61 -18.40
N PRO A 215 4.10 10.91 -18.21
CA PRO A 215 4.32 11.83 -19.31
C PRO A 215 5.49 11.42 -20.21
N ALA A 216 5.36 11.69 -21.51
CA ALA A 216 6.43 11.49 -22.49
C ALA A 216 7.46 12.63 -22.43
N PHE A 217 8.23 12.71 -21.34
CA PHE A 217 9.33 13.67 -21.23
C PHE A 217 10.64 13.11 -21.80
N PRO A 218 11.52 13.97 -22.36
CA PRO A 218 12.88 13.58 -22.70
C PRO A 218 13.62 12.99 -21.49
N GLU A 219 14.41 11.93 -21.70
CA GLU A 219 15.17 11.25 -20.63
C GLU A 219 16.04 12.22 -19.80
N LYS A 220 16.52 13.31 -20.40
CA LYS A 220 17.30 14.37 -19.73
C LYS A 220 16.55 15.14 -18.64
N ILE A 221 15.21 15.13 -18.64
CA ILE A 221 14.39 15.76 -17.59
C ILE A 221 14.17 14.80 -16.41
N GLY A 222 14.37 13.50 -16.65
CA GLY A 222 14.11 12.43 -15.69
C GLY A 222 12.77 11.73 -15.93
N LEU A 223 12.38 10.90 -14.97
CA LEU A 223 11.10 10.21 -14.94
C LEU A 223 10.14 10.95 -14.02
N LEU A 224 8.90 11.12 -14.46
CA LEU A 224 7.80 11.55 -13.62
C LEU A 224 6.64 10.55 -13.80
N SER A 225 5.94 10.21 -12.73
CA SER A 225 4.71 9.45 -12.83
C SER A 225 3.70 9.88 -11.77
N PHE A 226 2.43 9.73 -12.13
CA PHE A 226 1.29 10.10 -11.31
C PHE A 226 0.37 8.90 -11.18
N SER A 227 -0.09 8.61 -9.97
CA SER A 227 -1.13 7.61 -9.70
C SER A 227 -2.20 8.24 -8.83
N TYR A 228 -3.44 8.22 -9.28
CA TYR A 228 -4.57 8.70 -8.53
C TYR A 228 -5.62 7.61 -8.37
N SER A 229 -5.94 7.28 -7.12
CA SER A 229 -6.97 6.30 -6.76
C SER A 229 -8.15 6.96 -6.06
N LEU A 230 -9.34 6.66 -6.58
CA LEU A 230 -10.63 7.04 -6.03
C LEU A 230 -11.33 5.78 -5.51
N ALA A 231 -11.52 5.65 -4.19
CA ALA A 231 -12.11 4.45 -3.58
C ALA A 231 -13.37 4.76 -2.77
N SER A 232 -14.26 3.79 -2.63
CA SER A 232 -15.45 3.86 -1.80
C SER A 232 -15.85 2.46 -1.38
N ALA A 233 -16.07 2.26 -0.09
CA ALA A 233 -16.57 0.99 0.43
C ALA A 233 -17.64 1.25 1.49
N ARG A 234 -18.58 0.32 1.55
CA ARG A 234 -19.66 0.24 2.53
C ARG A 234 -19.74 -1.19 3.04
N GLY A 235 -20.02 -1.34 4.31
CA GLY A 235 -20.20 -2.64 4.96
C GLY A 235 -21.47 -2.65 5.78
N GLN A 236 -22.06 -3.83 5.94
CA GLN A 236 -23.01 -4.12 6.98
C GLN A 236 -22.27 -4.37 8.29
N HIS A 237 -22.82 -3.84 9.37
CA HIS A 237 -22.23 -3.92 10.69
C HIS A 237 -23.33 -4.06 11.75
N ARG A 238 -22.99 -4.70 12.87
CA ARG A 238 -23.78 -4.72 14.11
C ARG A 238 -23.13 -3.85 15.17
N GLY A 239 -23.93 -3.37 16.11
CA GLY A 239 -23.48 -2.60 17.25
C GLY A 239 -22.38 -3.33 18.03
N PHE A 240 -22.58 -4.59 18.42
CA PHE A 240 -21.65 -5.35 19.27
C PHE A 240 -20.19 -5.40 18.79
N GLY A 241 -19.96 -5.35 17.47
CA GLY A 241 -18.61 -5.35 16.88
C GLY A 241 -18.14 -3.99 16.36
N THR A 242 -19.02 -2.99 16.37
CA THR A 242 -18.76 -1.66 15.82
C THR A 242 -19.40 -0.59 16.70
N THR A 243 -20.15 0.36 16.16
CA THR A 243 -20.77 1.46 16.93
C THR A 243 -22.29 1.37 16.79
N THR A 244 -23.02 1.72 17.84
CA THR A 244 -24.49 1.71 17.84
C THR A 244 -25.05 3.02 18.36
N GLY A 245 -26.30 3.30 18.04
CA GLY A 245 -27.03 4.46 18.56
C GLY A 245 -28.43 4.05 19.02
N GLY A 246 -28.62 2.77 19.31
CA GLY A 246 -29.89 2.09 19.49
C GLY A 246 -29.63 0.59 19.63
N ASP A 247 -30.49 -0.26 19.10
CA ASP A 247 -30.34 -1.72 19.22
C ASP A 247 -29.09 -2.26 18.52
N PRO A 248 -28.10 -2.79 19.28
CA PRO A 248 -26.86 -3.31 18.72
C PRO A 248 -27.04 -4.57 17.87
N ARG A 249 -28.20 -5.25 17.95
CA ARG A 249 -28.53 -6.43 17.14
C ARG A 249 -28.87 -6.07 15.70
N ILE A 250 -29.33 -4.83 15.47
CA ILE A 250 -29.78 -4.37 14.16
C ILE A 250 -28.57 -4.23 13.23
N VAL A 251 -28.63 -4.91 12.10
CA VAL A 251 -27.63 -4.79 11.04
C VAL A 251 -27.85 -3.47 10.29
N THR A 252 -26.85 -2.61 10.29
CA THR A 252 -26.87 -1.33 9.58
C THR A 252 -25.75 -1.28 8.53
N SER A 253 -26.02 -0.61 7.41
CA SER A 253 -25.04 -0.46 6.33
C SER A 253 -24.53 0.98 6.25
N TYR A 254 -23.22 1.17 6.40
CA TYR A 254 -22.60 2.50 6.32
C TYR A 254 -21.20 2.43 5.71
N ARG A 255 -20.57 3.61 5.58
CA ARG A 255 -19.24 3.73 4.96
C ARG A 255 -18.19 3.01 5.79
N ASP A 256 -17.28 2.29 5.14
CA ASP A 256 -16.15 1.65 5.82
C ASP A 256 -15.17 2.69 6.40
N GLY A 257 -14.73 2.46 7.65
CA GLY A 257 -13.86 3.37 8.40
C GLY A 257 -12.40 3.40 7.94
N PHE A 258 -11.96 2.42 7.13
CA PHE A 258 -10.59 2.31 6.65
C PHE A 258 -10.43 2.73 5.19
N THR A 259 -11.50 3.20 4.57
CA THR A 259 -11.50 3.57 3.15
C THR A 259 -11.20 5.06 2.93
N ARG A 260 -9.98 5.33 2.45
CA ARG A 260 -9.58 6.64 1.95
C ARG A 260 -10.26 6.92 0.61
N ARG A 261 -10.96 8.05 0.51
CA ARG A 261 -11.69 8.42 -0.72
C ARG A 261 -10.73 8.74 -1.86
N HIS A 262 -9.69 9.52 -1.58
CA HIS A 262 -8.72 10.00 -2.56
C HIS A 262 -7.31 9.61 -2.12
N THR A 263 -6.50 9.11 -3.05
CA THR A 263 -5.06 8.90 -2.85
C THR A 263 -4.34 9.32 -4.12
N LEU A 264 -3.34 10.20 -3.99
CA LEU A 264 -2.45 10.64 -5.06
C LEU A 264 -1.03 10.21 -4.70
N ILE A 265 -0.34 9.57 -5.63
CA ILE A 265 1.08 9.25 -5.55
C ILE A 265 1.77 9.92 -6.72
N VAL A 266 2.80 10.69 -6.43
CA VAL A 266 3.69 11.31 -7.42
C VAL A 266 5.07 10.73 -7.22
N GLN A 267 5.69 10.21 -8.27
CA GLN A 267 7.06 9.73 -8.23
C GLN A 267 7.89 10.47 -9.27
N ALA A 268 9.03 10.98 -8.84
CA ALA A 268 10.00 11.63 -9.69
C ALA A 268 11.36 10.96 -9.52
N ALA A 269 12.08 10.74 -10.61
CA ALA A 269 13.45 10.24 -10.56
C ALA A 269 14.32 11.00 -11.56
N HIS A 270 15.54 11.34 -11.16
CA HIS A 270 16.48 12.05 -12.02
C HIS A 270 17.91 11.62 -11.72
N LEU A 271 18.78 11.61 -12.74
CA LEU A 271 20.20 11.34 -12.61
C LEU A 271 21.00 12.61 -12.89
N PHE A 272 21.49 13.25 -11.84
CA PHE A 272 22.36 14.42 -11.91
C PHE A 272 23.82 13.97 -12.03
N ARG A 273 24.29 13.74 -13.25
CA ARG A 273 25.64 13.20 -13.55
C ARG A 273 25.88 11.87 -12.82
N GLN A 274 26.39 11.97 -11.61
CA GLN A 274 26.79 10.88 -10.74
C GLN A 274 25.82 10.63 -9.58
N VAL A 275 24.81 11.48 -9.38
CA VAL A 275 23.89 11.36 -8.25
C VAL A 275 22.50 11.06 -8.77
N GLY A 276 22.00 9.89 -8.45
CA GLY A 276 20.64 9.48 -8.72
C GLY A 276 19.71 9.86 -7.59
N ILE A 277 18.60 10.52 -7.89
CA ILE A 277 17.60 10.91 -6.91
C ILE A 277 16.26 10.32 -7.32
N THR A 278 15.56 9.71 -6.38
CA THR A 278 14.16 9.28 -6.53
C THR A 278 13.33 9.83 -5.38
N ALA A 279 12.30 10.60 -5.69
CA ALA A 279 11.36 11.16 -4.73
C ALA A 279 9.98 10.55 -4.95
N THR A 280 9.29 10.21 -3.86
CA THR A 280 7.88 9.80 -3.86
C THR A 280 7.11 10.67 -2.88
N LEU A 281 6.02 11.25 -3.36
CA LEU A 281 5.03 11.95 -2.56
C LEU A 281 3.72 11.16 -2.58
N ARG A 282 3.10 10.95 -1.42
CA ARG A 282 1.78 10.34 -1.29
C ARG A 282 0.86 11.25 -0.50
N ALA A 283 -0.15 11.81 -1.15
CA ALA A 283 -1.23 12.53 -0.51
C ALA A 283 -2.47 11.62 -0.43
N ALA A 284 -3.18 11.60 0.69
CA ALA A 284 -4.41 10.85 0.80
C ALA A 284 -5.43 11.56 1.69
N SER A 285 -6.71 11.47 1.34
CA SER A 285 -7.81 11.97 2.16
C SER A 285 -7.85 11.27 3.52
N GLY A 286 -8.42 11.93 4.52
CA GLY A 286 -8.59 11.35 5.84
C GLY A 286 -9.52 10.14 5.88
N LEU A 287 -9.46 9.43 7.00
CA LEU A 287 -10.30 8.28 7.29
C LEU A 287 -11.62 8.72 7.93
N PRO A 288 -12.75 8.08 7.59
CA PRO A 288 -13.99 8.28 8.30
C PRO A 288 -13.90 7.86 9.77
N PHE A 289 -14.61 8.55 10.64
CA PHE A 289 -14.75 8.16 12.04
C PHE A 289 -16.13 8.58 12.57
N THR A 290 -16.52 7.98 13.70
CA THR A 290 -17.84 8.20 14.32
C THR A 290 -17.67 9.00 15.60
N PRO A 291 -18.48 10.05 15.85
CA PRO A 291 -18.57 10.67 17.18
C PRO A 291 -19.15 9.71 18.21
N LEU A 292 -18.41 9.45 19.28
CA LEU A 292 -18.75 8.49 20.33
C LEU A 292 -18.88 9.14 21.70
N VAL A 293 -19.61 8.47 22.58
CA VAL A 293 -19.47 8.63 24.03
C VAL A 293 -18.38 7.66 24.49
N GLY A 294 -17.49 8.11 25.38
CA GLY A 294 -16.33 7.34 25.82
C GLY A 294 -16.64 6.14 26.73
N SER A 295 -17.91 5.89 27.02
CA SER A 295 -18.42 4.84 27.91
C SER A 295 -19.65 4.16 27.28
N ASP A 296 -20.04 3.02 27.83
CA ASP A 296 -21.35 2.42 27.58
C ASP A 296 -22.40 3.26 28.32
N ILE A 297 -23.38 3.78 27.57
CA ILE A 297 -24.52 4.57 28.09
C ILE A 297 -25.86 3.93 27.76
N ASN A 298 -25.89 2.90 26.93
CA ASN A 298 -27.11 2.16 26.58
C ASN A 298 -27.27 0.86 27.41
N GLY A 299 -26.21 0.39 28.08
CA GLY A 299 -26.19 -0.78 28.94
C GLY A 299 -26.07 -2.11 28.19
N ASP A 300 -25.66 -2.12 26.93
CA ASP A 300 -25.43 -3.33 26.12
C ASP A 300 -24.08 -4.01 26.42
N GLY A 301 -23.23 -3.38 27.25
CA GLY A 301 -21.93 -3.88 27.67
C GLY A 301 -20.77 -3.51 26.74
N PHE A 302 -20.95 -2.57 25.81
CA PHE A 302 -19.92 -2.09 24.91
C PHE A 302 -19.77 -0.57 24.96
N ALA A 303 -18.54 -0.10 25.15
CA ALA A 303 -18.22 1.33 25.08
C ALA A 303 -18.07 1.79 23.62
N ASN A 304 -19.19 1.81 22.89
CA ASN A 304 -19.25 2.10 21.45
C ASN A 304 -20.47 2.93 21.04
N ASP A 305 -21.10 3.56 22.01
CA ASP A 305 -22.29 4.36 21.82
C ASP A 305 -22.00 5.63 21.03
N ARG A 306 -22.82 5.87 20.01
CA ARG A 306 -22.78 7.08 19.20
C ARG A 306 -23.28 8.26 20.01
N ALA A 307 -22.57 9.38 19.91
CA ALA A 307 -22.91 10.60 20.62
C ALA A 307 -24.20 11.22 20.06
N PHE A 308 -25.08 11.70 20.93
CA PHE A 308 -26.16 12.61 20.53
C PHE A 308 -25.58 14.02 20.41
N VAL A 309 -25.55 14.58 19.21
CA VAL A 309 -24.98 15.90 18.99
C VAL A 309 -26.08 16.92 19.22
N SER A 310 -26.10 17.59 20.37
CA SER A 310 -27.13 18.59 20.67
C SER A 310 -26.84 19.94 20.01
N ASP A 311 -27.84 20.82 20.00
CA ASP A 311 -27.62 22.25 19.79
C ASP A 311 -26.81 22.87 20.94
N VAL A 312 -26.12 23.98 20.65
CA VAL A 312 -25.29 24.69 21.63
C VAL A 312 -26.19 25.28 22.72
N GLY A 313 -25.92 24.92 23.98
CA GLY A 313 -26.72 25.33 25.15
C GLY A 313 -27.68 24.26 25.66
N ALA A 314 -27.87 23.14 24.94
CA ALA A 314 -28.81 22.07 25.31
C ALA A 314 -28.16 20.79 25.88
N VAL A 315 -26.83 20.71 25.99
CA VAL A 315 -26.21 19.55 26.67
C VAL A 315 -26.24 19.79 28.19
N TYR A 316 -27.05 19.00 28.89
CA TYR A 316 -27.13 18.97 30.35
C TYR A 316 -25.73 18.82 30.97
N GLY A 317 -25.33 19.81 31.77
CA GLY A 317 -24.06 19.79 32.52
C GLY A 317 -22.79 20.15 31.73
N THR A 318 -22.87 20.53 30.45
CA THR A 318 -21.67 20.99 29.73
C THR A 318 -21.31 22.44 30.04
N THR A 319 -20.02 22.74 30.05
CA THR A 319 -19.56 24.12 29.91
C THR A 319 -19.72 24.52 28.44
N GLU A 320 -20.69 25.39 28.16
CA GLU A 320 -21.01 25.92 26.82
C GLU A 320 -19.75 26.37 26.04
N ASN A 321 -18.76 26.90 26.77
CA ASN A 321 -17.46 27.32 26.27
C ASN A 321 -16.64 26.19 25.61
N ALA A 322 -16.66 24.97 26.13
CA ALA A 322 -15.84 23.87 25.61
C ALA A 322 -16.34 23.38 24.24
N PHE A 323 -17.65 23.31 24.06
CA PHE A 323 -18.25 22.93 22.78
C PHE A 323 -18.06 24.02 21.72
N GLN A 324 -18.23 25.29 22.10
CA GLN A 324 -17.92 26.43 21.21
C GLN A 324 -16.44 26.43 20.78
N GLN A 325 -15.52 26.10 21.70
CA GLN A 325 -14.11 25.97 21.38
C GLN A 325 -13.84 24.83 20.38
N LEU A 326 -14.52 23.68 20.49
CA LEU A 326 -14.44 22.60 19.50
C LEU A 326 -14.91 23.05 18.12
N LEU A 327 -16.03 23.78 18.06
CA LEU A 327 -16.60 24.27 16.82
C LEU A 327 -15.75 25.36 16.15
N SER A 328 -14.70 25.88 16.78
CA SER A 328 -13.74 26.78 16.12
C SER A 328 -12.97 26.10 14.98
N GLU A 329 -12.68 24.80 15.14
CA GLU A 329 -11.98 23.97 14.15
C GLU A 329 -12.92 23.63 12.98
N LYS A 330 -12.54 24.00 11.76
CA LYS A 330 -13.39 23.83 10.56
C LYS A 330 -13.80 22.37 10.34
N SER A 331 -12.86 21.44 10.48
CA SER A 331 -13.10 20.01 10.25
C SER A 331 -14.12 19.42 11.24
N VAL A 332 -14.04 19.82 12.51
CA VAL A 332 -14.99 19.43 13.57
C VAL A 332 -16.36 20.06 13.33
N ARG A 333 -16.40 21.35 13.02
CA ARG A 333 -17.63 22.09 12.72
C ARG A 333 -18.38 21.52 11.52
N ASP A 334 -17.67 21.20 10.43
CA ASP A 334 -18.26 20.58 9.23
C ASP A 334 -18.78 19.16 9.51
N CYS A 335 -18.18 18.46 10.49
CA CYS A 335 -18.60 17.14 10.96
C CYS A 335 -19.84 17.20 11.87
N LEU A 336 -19.87 18.11 12.85
CA LEU A 336 -20.92 18.13 13.88
C LEU A 336 -22.17 18.91 13.46
N ARG A 337 -22.04 20.02 12.70
CA ARG A 337 -23.20 20.84 12.30
C ARG A 337 -24.29 20.06 11.57
N PRO A 338 -23.98 19.19 10.59
CA PRO A 338 -25.01 18.39 9.95
C PRO A 338 -25.70 17.44 10.93
N GLN A 339 -25.09 17.10 12.05
CA GLN A 339 -25.56 16.07 12.98
C GLN A 339 -26.32 16.64 14.20
N LEU A 340 -26.56 17.96 14.25
CA LEU A 340 -27.27 18.59 15.36
C LEU A 340 -28.66 17.98 15.58
N ASN A 341 -29.03 17.87 16.86
CA ASN A 341 -30.27 17.32 17.39
C ASN A 341 -30.57 15.87 16.96
N ARG A 342 -29.52 15.07 16.76
CA ARG A 342 -29.65 13.64 16.50
C ARG A 342 -28.44 12.84 16.98
N ILE A 343 -28.65 11.54 17.14
CA ILE A 343 -27.57 10.59 17.34
C ILE A 343 -26.69 10.57 16.08
N ALA A 344 -25.38 10.73 16.28
CA ALA A 344 -24.40 10.81 15.22
C ALA A 344 -24.51 9.61 14.28
N ALA A 345 -24.43 9.84 12.97
CA ALA A 345 -24.40 8.76 12.00
C ALA A 345 -23.03 8.06 12.03
N PRO A 346 -22.97 6.74 11.80
CA PRO A 346 -21.70 6.02 11.79
C PRO A 346 -20.82 6.49 10.64
N ASN A 347 -19.53 6.70 10.92
CA ASN A 347 -18.51 7.14 9.97
C ASN A 347 -18.89 8.41 9.19
N SER A 348 -19.60 9.32 9.85
CA SER A 348 -20.07 10.59 9.31
C SER A 348 -18.98 11.66 9.23
N CYS A 349 -18.00 11.62 10.12
CA CYS A 349 -16.93 12.59 10.19
C CYS A 349 -15.70 12.12 9.42
N ILE A 350 -14.89 13.05 8.91
CA ILE A 350 -13.69 12.75 8.14
C ILE A 350 -12.49 13.36 8.87
N GLY A 351 -11.52 12.51 9.23
CA GLY A 351 -10.28 12.94 9.84
C GLY A 351 -9.41 13.77 8.89
N PRO A 352 -8.27 14.30 9.35
CA PRO A 352 -7.37 15.05 8.49
C PRO A 352 -6.77 14.18 7.38
N GLY A 353 -6.47 14.82 6.25
CA GLY A 353 -5.67 14.21 5.20
C GLY A 353 -4.26 13.88 5.68
N SER A 354 -3.61 12.95 4.99
CA SER A 354 -2.21 12.57 5.25
C SER A 354 -1.35 12.90 4.03
N LEU A 355 -0.12 13.34 4.29
CA LEU A 355 0.88 13.58 3.26
C LEU A 355 2.17 12.91 3.71
N ALA A 356 2.72 12.01 2.89
CA ALA A 356 3.94 11.28 3.17
C ALA A 356 4.95 11.47 2.04
N SER A 357 6.22 11.59 2.40
CA SER A 357 7.30 11.82 1.44
C SER A 357 8.45 10.84 1.69
N TYR A 358 9.03 10.34 0.61
CA TYR A 358 10.20 9.46 0.61
C TYR A 358 11.20 9.92 -0.44
N LEU A 359 12.49 9.91 -0.12
CA LEU A 359 13.58 10.25 -1.02
C LEU A 359 14.68 9.20 -0.92
N THR A 360 15.19 8.76 -2.06
CA THR A 360 16.39 7.92 -2.15
C THR A 360 17.42 8.63 -3.00
N VAL A 361 18.63 8.71 -2.50
CA VAL A 361 19.80 9.25 -3.18
C VAL A 361 20.83 8.15 -3.33
N VAL A 362 21.30 7.90 -4.55
CA VAL A 362 22.32 6.87 -4.85
C VAL A 362 23.48 7.54 -5.58
N MET A 363 24.70 7.23 -5.17
CA MET A 363 25.92 7.68 -5.86
C MET A 363 26.34 6.71 -6.97
N ARG A 364 26.77 7.25 -8.11
CA ARG A 364 27.17 6.53 -9.32
C ARG A 364 28.29 7.24 -10.08
N PRO A 365 29.40 6.60 -10.45
CA PRO A 365 29.76 5.23 -10.10
C PRO A 365 29.95 5.10 -8.57
N SER A 366 30.16 3.86 -8.13
CA SER A 366 30.58 3.53 -6.77
C SER A 366 31.66 4.50 -6.28
N VAL A 367 31.71 4.74 -4.96
CA VAL A 367 32.52 5.77 -4.28
C VAL A 367 33.89 5.95 -4.98
N PRO A 368 34.30 7.19 -5.35
CA PRO A 368 35.55 7.44 -6.05
C PRO A 368 36.74 6.74 -5.38
N GLY A 369 37.65 6.18 -6.20
CA GLY A 369 38.81 5.43 -5.70
C GLY A 369 38.54 3.96 -5.30
N THR A 370 37.28 3.50 -5.30
CA THR A 370 36.94 2.12 -4.88
C THR A 370 36.81 1.12 -6.03
N SER A 371 37.21 1.49 -7.25
CA SER A 371 37.13 0.64 -8.45
C SER A 371 35.75 0.00 -8.69
N GLY A 372 34.66 0.70 -8.34
CA GLY A 372 33.31 0.17 -8.54
C GLY A 372 32.76 -0.68 -7.39
N ARG A 373 33.50 -0.87 -6.29
CA ARG A 373 33.13 -1.85 -5.24
C ARG A 373 32.24 -1.31 -4.13
N THR A 374 32.26 0.01 -3.90
CA THR A 374 31.57 0.60 -2.75
C THR A 374 30.37 1.43 -3.19
N HIS A 375 29.17 1.00 -2.83
CA HIS A 375 27.91 1.67 -3.17
C HIS A 375 27.37 2.43 -1.96
N LEU A 376 27.04 3.70 -2.15
CA LEU A 376 26.46 4.55 -1.13
C LEU A 376 25.01 4.89 -1.52
N THR A 377 24.08 4.60 -0.61
CA THR A 377 22.67 4.96 -0.75
C THR A 377 22.20 5.67 0.51
N ALA A 378 21.63 6.86 0.36
CA ALA A 378 20.95 7.58 1.44
C ALA A 378 19.44 7.54 1.22
N THR A 379 18.68 7.13 2.23
CA THR A 379 17.22 7.13 2.21
C THR A 379 16.68 8.08 3.26
N PHE A 380 15.70 8.90 2.88
CA PHE A 380 15.02 9.83 3.76
C PHE A 380 13.53 9.52 3.76
N SER A 381 12.97 9.27 4.93
CA SER A 381 11.54 9.10 5.11
C SER A 381 10.96 10.26 5.90
N ASN A 382 9.74 10.64 5.55
CA ASN A 382 8.99 11.72 6.16
C ASN A 382 9.70 13.09 6.20
N ILE A 383 10.33 13.46 5.09
CA ILE A 383 10.96 14.77 4.85
C ILE A 383 10.03 15.92 5.22
N LEU A 384 8.75 15.83 4.87
CA LEU A 384 7.78 16.89 5.16
C LEU A 384 7.57 17.12 6.66
N GLY A 385 7.63 16.08 7.49
CA GLY A 385 7.60 16.24 8.94
C GLY A 385 8.86 16.93 9.48
N GLY A 386 10.02 16.68 8.86
CA GLY A 386 11.26 17.38 9.15
C GLY A 386 11.18 18.86 8.77
N VAL A 387 10.71 19.16 7.55
CA VAL A 387 10.49 20.52 7.03
C VAL A 387 9.50 21.28 7.92
N ASP A 388 8.40 20.64 8.32
CA ASP A 388 7.40 21.28 9.18
C ASP A 388 7.98 21.67 10.54
N ARG A 389 8.78 20.80 11.18
CA ARG A 389 9.48 21.18 12.41
C ARG A 389 10.56 22.22 12.17
N LEU A 390 11.27 22.17 11.05
CA LEU A 390 12.33 23.13 10.72
C LEU A 390 11.78 24.55 10.57
N PHE A 391 10.64 24.72 9.90
CA PHE A 391 10.07 26.04 9.62
C PHE A 391 9.06 26.51 10.66
N ASN A 392 8.29 25.60 11.26
CA ASN A 392 7.22 25.96 12.20
C ASN A 392 7.59 25.66 13.67
N GLY A 393 8.73 25.01 13.95
CA GLY A 393 9.21 24.76 15.31
C GLY A 393 8.21 23.99 16.16
N GLN A 394 7.90 24.52 17.35
CA GLN A 394 6.87 23.99 18.24
C GLN A 394 5.44 24.18 17.70
N SER A 395 5.26 25.13 16.78
CA SER A 395 4.00 25.42 16.07
C SER A 395 3.84 24.62 14.77
N ALA A 396 4.51 23.46 14.66
CA ALA A 396 4.38 22.51 13.55
C ALA A 396 2.92 22.38 13.07
N ARG A 397 2.68 22.24 11.78
CA ARG A 397 1.34 22.13 11.17
C ARG A 397 0.87 20.68 11.04
N GLY A 398 1.73 19.71 11.38
CA GLY A 398 1.44 18.28 11.32
C GLY A 398 1.72 17.67 9.95
N TRP A 399 2.59 18.26 9.14
CA TRP A 399 2.95 17.65 7.85
C TRP A 399 3.67 16.34 8.09
N GLY A 400 3.43 15.33 7.25
CA GLY A 400 4.13 14.06 7.40
C GLY A 400 3.56 13.09 8.44
N VAL A 401 2.54 13.48 9.20
CA VAL A 401 2.01 12.66 10.30
C VAL A 401 0.78 11.86 9.83
N TYR A 402 0.84 10.54 9.95
CA TYR A 402 -0.36 9.71 9.90
C TYR A 402 -1.07 9.81 11.24
N SER A 403 -2.36 10.12 11.20
CA SER A 403 -3.11 10.36 12.42
C SER A 403 -4.52 9.80 12.35
N PHE A 404 -4.94 9.27 13.50
CA PHE A 404 -6.32 8.91 13.76
C PHE A 404 -6.88 10.00 14.69
N PRO A 405 -7.99 10.65 14.32
CA PRO A 405 -8.65 11.59 15.21
C PRO A 405 -9.18 10.86 16.45
N ASP A 406 -9.23 11.56 17.59
CA ASP A 406 -9.93 11.07 18.78
C ASP A 406 -11.45 11.06 18.49
N PRO A 407 -12.11 9.88 18.48
CA PRO A 407 -13.54 9.77 18.14
C PRO A 407 -14.46 10.13 19.30
N VAL A 408 -13.94 10.23 20.53
CA VAL A 408 -14.75 10.48 21.72
C VAL A 408 -15.14 11.95 21.76
N LEU A 409 -16.43 12.25 21.59
CA LEU A 409 -17.00 13.59 21.69
C LEU A 409 -17.36 13.94 23.14
N TYR A 410 -17.98 12.99 23.85
CA TYR A 410 -18.45 13.18 25.22
C TYR A 410 -17.93 12.11 26.17
N ARG A 411 -17.79 12.48 27.44
CA ARG A 411 -17.63 11.56 28.57
C ARG A 411 -18.84 11.72 29.48
N ALA A 412 -19.51 10.63 29.82
CA ALA A 412 -20.58 10.68 30.80
C ALA A 412 -19.99 11.05 32.17
N THR A 413 -20.67 11.95 32.88
CA THR A 413 -20.26 12.43 34.22
C THR A 413 -21.37 12.30 35.26
N GLY A 414 -22.56 11.84 34.87
CA GLY A 414 -23.68 11.67 35.78
C GLY A 414 -24.93 11.25 35.02
N PHE A 415 -25.95 10.82 35.77
CA PHE A 415 -27.22 10.39 35.21
C PHE A 415 -28.39 10.89 36.07
N ASP A 416 -29.35 11.56 35.42
CA ASP A 416 -30.61 11.99 36.03
C ASP A 416 -31.71 10.95 35.73
N PRO A 417 -32.16 10.17 36.73
CA PRO A 417 -33.19 9.16 36.54
C PRO A 417 -34.59 9.73 36.30
N VAL A 418 -34.86 10.97 36.74
CA VAL A 418 -36.17 11.63 36.56
C VAL A 418 -36.23 12.26 35.17
N GLY A 419 -35.20 13.03 34.82
CA GLY A 419 -35.04 13.64 33.52
C GLY A 419 -34.64 12.66 32.42
N LYS A 420 -34.29 11.40 32.75
CA LYS A 420 -33.88 10.36 31.80
C LYS A 420 -32.78 10.86 30.85
N SER A 421 -31.73 11.42 31.43
CA SER A 421 -30.65 12.05 30.67
C SER A 421 -29.30 11.88 31.36
N PHE A 422 -28.25 11.83 30.55
CA PHE A 422 -26.87 11.85 31.05
C PHE A 422 -26.33 13.28 31.04
N SER A 423 -25.52 13.57 32.06
CA SER A 423 -24.63 14.73 32.07
C SER A 423 -23.34 14.39 31.36
N TYR A 424 -22.81 15.33 30.57
CA TYR A 424 -21.62 15.09 29.76
C TYR A 424 -20.53 16.15 29.99
N GLU A 425 -19.28 15.69 29.98
CA GLU A 425 -18.11 16.52 29.75
C GLU A 425 -17.73 16.46 28.26
N VAL A 426 -17.47 17.62 27.65
CA VAL A 426 -17.00 17.74 26.26
C VAL A 426 -15.51 17.41 26.19
N ASN A 427 -15.14 16.41 25.39
CA ASN A 427 -13.73 16.13 25.11
C ASN A 427 -13.16 17.18 24.14
N SER A 428 -12.39 18.13 24.68
CA SER A 428 -11.68 19.15 23.87
C SER A 428 -10.67 18.57 22.86
N GLY A 429 -10.33 17.27 22.99
CA GLY A 429 -9.51 16.51 22.06
C GLY A 429 -10.26 15.93 20.85
N PHE A 430 -11.59 15.99 20.80
CA PHE A 430 -12.40 15.40 19.73
C PHE A 430 -11.95 15.87 18.34
N GLY A 431 -11.76 14.94 17.41
CA GLY A 431 -11.32 15.24 16.05
C GLY A 431 -9.87 15.73 15.93
N ARG A 432 -9.20 16.05 17.05
CA ARG A 432 -7.81 16.46 17.06
C ARG A 432 -6.89 15.26 16.91
N VAL A 433 -5.77 15.52 16.26
CA VAL A 433 -4.66 14.59 16.14
C VAL A 433 -3.75 14.76 17.35
N ARG A 434 -3.69 13.76 18.23
CA ARG A 434 -2.70 13.77 19.31
C ARG A 434 -1.30 13.64 18.71
N ARG A 435 -0.51 14.70 18.84
CA ARG A 435 0.92 14.71 18.51
C ARG A 435 1.66 14.06 19.67
N GLY A 436 2.13 12.82 19.56
CA GLY A 436 2.92 12.29 20.67
C GLY A 436 3.48 10.88 20.57
N VAL A 437 2.68 9.87 20.20
CA VAL A 437 3.11 8.48 20.45
C VAL A 437 3.42 7.69 19.16
N ASN A 438 2.72 7.98 18.06
CA ASN A 438 2.90 7.29 16.76
C ASN A 438 3.27 8.27 15.63
N ALA A 439 3.89 9.41 15.96
CA ALA A 439 4.34 10.34 14.93
C ALA A 439 5.48 9.69 14.15
N ASN A 440 5.32 9.51 12.84
CA ASN A 440 6.40 9.06 11.97
C ASN A 440 7.45 10.18 11.92
N PRO A 441 8.65 10.04 12.52
CA PRO A 441 9.62 11.12 12.51
C PRO A 441 10.28 11.23 11.13
N PHE A 442 10.92 12.37 10.85
CA PHE A 442 11.91 12.41 9.78
C PHE A 442 13.04 11.43 10.12
N GLN A 443 13.36 10.53 9.20
CA GLN A 443 14.45 9.57 9.37
C GLN A 443 15.38 9.68 8.16
N ALA A 444 16.68 9.66 8.44
CA ALA A 444 17.72 9.56 7.43
C ALA A 444 18.52 8.29 7.71
N SER A 445 18.75 7.48 6.69
CA SER A 445 19.56 6.27 6.78
C SER A 445 20.57 6.26 5.65
N VAL A 446 21.81 5.89 5.96
CA VAL A 446 22.89 5.79 4.99
C VAL A 446 23.35 4.34 4.96
N ASN A 447 23.25 3.73 3.78
CA ASN A 447 23.64 2.36 3.52
C ASN A 447 24.92 2.33 2.71
N LEU A 448 25.95 1.69 3.26
CA LEU A 448 27.21 1.41 2.59
C LEU A 448 27.24 -0.08 2.23
N LYS A 449 27.33 -0.39 0.94
CA LYS A 449 27.52 -1.77 0.45
C LYS A 449 28.90 -1.90 -0.16
N ILE A 450 29.67 -2.90 0.26
CA ILE A 450 31.01 -3.17 -0.27
C ILE A 450 31.02 -4.56 -0.91
N ASP A 451 31.31 -4.62 -2.20
CA ASP A 451 31.50 -5.88 -2.91
C ASP A 451 32.91 -6.42 -2.62
N LEU A 452 33.00 -7.47 -1.80
CA LEU A 452 34.27 -8.11 -1.40
C LEU A 452 34.78 -9.13 -2.45
N GLY A 453 33.88 -9.62 -3.31
CA GLY A 453 34.21 -10.57 -4.37
C GLY A 453 34.81 -9.91 -5.62
N ARG A 454 35.26 -10.74 -6.57
CA ARG A 454 35.71 -10.24 -7.89
C ARG A 454 34.56 -9.56 -8.64
N PRO A 455 34.82 -8.53 -9.46
CA PRO A 455 33.76 -7.87 -10.22
C PRO A 455 32.94 -8.86 -11.07
N PRO A 456 31.59 -8.75 -11.10
CA PRO A 456 30.75 -9.67 -11.86
C PRO A 456 31.12 -9.81 -13.34
N ARG A 457 31.63 -8.74 -13.97
CA ARG A 457 32.10 -8.77 -15.37
C ARG A 457 33.34 -9.64 -15.57
N GLU A 458 34.27 -9.64 -14.60
CA GLU A 458 35.44 -10.52 -14.66
C GLU A 458 35.02 -11.97 -14.45
N GLN A 459 34.14 -12.23 -13.48
CA GLN A 459 33.61 -13.58 -13.25
C GLN A 459 32.87 -14.12 -14.49
N LEU A 460 32.07 -13.27 -15.13
CA LEU A 460 31.36 -13.60 -16.36
C LEU A 460 32.32 -13.89 -17.52
N LEU A 461 33.39 -13.10 -17.68
CA LEU A 461 34.42 -13.37 -18.68
C LEU A 461 35.10 -14.72 -18.42
N GLU A 462 35.43 -15.05 -17.17
CA GLU A 462 36.02 -16.34 -16.83
C GLU A 462 35.10 -17.51 -17.11
N GLN A 463 33.80 -17.35 -16.87
CA GLN A 463 32.80 -18.34 -17.26
C GLN A 463 32.71 -18.46 -18.78
N ASP A 464 32.76 -17.35 -19.51
CA ASP A 464 32.74 -17.35 -20.98
C ASP A 464 34.03 -17.95 -21.58
N LEU A 465 35.17 -17.91 -20.87
CA LEU A 465 36.42 -18.55 -21.29
C LEU A 465 36.40 -20.09 -21.16
N ARG A 466 35.43 -20.66 -20.44
CA ARG A 466 35.30 -22.12 -20.21
C ARG A 466 34.33 -22.76 -21.20
N VAL A 467 34.44 -24.08 -21.41
CA VAL A 467 33.40 -24.84 -22.15
C VAL A 467 32.08 -24.74 -21.36
N ARG A 468 30.91 -24.78 -22.01
CA ARG A 468 29.61 -24.80 -21.30
C ARG A 468 29.18 -26.25 -21.02
N PRO A 469 28.65 -26.57 -19.83
CA PRO A 469 28.59 -25.75 -18.61
C PRO A 469 30.00 -25.38 -18.12
N ALA A 470 30.17 -24.23 -17.46
CA ALA A 470 31.47 -23.59 -17.15
C ALA A 470 32.40 -24.41 -16.21
N LEU A 471 32.88 -25.56 -16.70
CA LEU A 471 33.71 -26.51 -15.98
C LEU A 471 35.11 -25.94 -15.73
N VAL A 472 35.56 -26.02 -14.48
CA VAL A 472 36.91 -25.59 -14.07
C VAL A 472 37.95 -26.41 -14.84
N GLY A 473 39.00 -25.74 -15.35
CA GLY A 473 40.07 -26.38 -16.13
C GLY A 473 39.76 -26.57 -17.63
N THR A 474 38.55 -26.28 -18.08
CA THR A 474 38.21 -26.33 -19.52
C THR A 474 38.41 -24.98 -20.21
N ARG A 475 38.62 -24.99 -21.53
CA ARG A 475 38.77 -23.79 -22.34
C ARG A 475 37.87 -23.82 -23.58
N ALA A 476 37.11 -22.75 -23.78
CA ALA A 476 36.28 -22.59 -24.97
C ALA A 476 37.17 -22.40 -26.22
N THR A 477 36.71 -22.94 -27.35
CA THR A 477 37.37 -22.72 -28.65
C THR A 477 37.17 -21.28 -29.12
N ALA A 478 38.04 -20.79 -30.01
CA ALA A 478 37.89 -19.47 -30.62
C ALA A 478 36.50 -19.29 -31.28
N ALA A 479 35.96 -20.33 -31.93
CA ALA A 479 34.62 -20.30 -32.51
C ALA A 479 33.52 -20.10 -31.46
N GLN A 480 33.59 -20.82 -30.33
CA GLN A 480 32.65 -20.69 -29.23
C GLN A 480 32.73 -19.31 -28.57
N LEU A 481 33.94 -18.78 -28.37
CA LEU A 481 34.16 -17.44 -27.81
C LEU A 481 33.63 -16.34 -28.72
N LYS A 482 33.92 -16.43 -30.02
CA LYS A 482 33.42 -15.50 -31.03
C LYS A 482 31.90 -15.39 -30.98
N GLN A 483 31.18 -16.52 -31.00
CA GLN A 483 29.71 -16.50 -30.92
C GLN A 483 29.20 -15.81 -29.64
N ARG A 484 29.78 -16.13 -28.48
CA ARG A 484 29.35 -15.55 -27.19
C ARG A 484 29.54 -14.04 -27.15
N ILE A 485 30.66 -13.55 -27.66
CA ILE A 485 31.03 -12.12 -27.58
C ILE A 485 30.28 -11.32 -28.64
N VAL A 486 30.16 -11.83 -29.87
CA VAL A 486 29.37 -11.20 -30.95
C VAL A 486 27.93 -11.00 -30.49
N HIS A 487 27.31 -12.04 -29.92
CA HIS A 487 25.92 -11.99 -29.48
C HIS A 487 25.65 -10.92 -28.41
N ARG A 488 26.63 -10.59 -27.56
CA ARG A 488 26.50 -9.57 -26.51
C ARG A 488 27.01 -8.19 -26.93
N GLY A 489 27.91 -8.14 -27.92
CA GLY A 489 28.66 -6.95 -28.29
C GLY A 489 28.14 -6.24 -29.54
N TYR A 490 27.45 -6.96 -30.44
CA TYR A 490 27.08 -6.52 -31.77
C TYR A 490 25.59 -6.74 -32.07
N THR A 491 25.01 -5.92 -32.96
CA THR A 491 23.67 -6.12 -33.49
C THR A 491 23.70 -6.02 -35.02
N ASP A 492 23.03 -6.96 -35.69
CA ASP A 492 22.90 -6.93 -37.15
C ASP A 492 21.68 -6.10 -37.54
N ILE A 493 21.90 -4.80 -37.77
CA ILE A 493 20.84 -3.86 -38.14
C ILE A 493 20.19 -4.20 -39.49
N TYR A 494 20.96 -4.72 -40.44
CA TYR A 494 20.47 -5.08 -41.78
C TYR A 494 19.72 -6.41 -41.75
N GLY A 495 20.19 -7.38 -40.97
CA GLY A 495 19.47 -8.62 -40.71
C GLY A 495 18.10 -8.37 -40.10
N PHE A 496 17.98 -7.40 -39.18
CA PHE A 496 16.70 -6.94 -38.65
C PHE A 496 15.81 -6.35 -39.77
N MET A 497 16.34 -5.46 -40.60
CA MET A 497 15.58 -4.83 -41.69
C MET A 497 15.06 -5.86 -42.70
N ILE A 498 15.90 -6.82 -43.10
CA ILE A 498 15.51 -7.90 -44.01
C ILE A 498 14.41 -8.76 -43.37
N ALA A 499 14.59 -9.17 -42.10
CA ALA A 499 13.60 -9.96 -41.38
C ALA A 499 12.27 -9.23 -41.14
N LYS A 500 12.26 -7.90 -41.32
CA LYS A 500 11.09 -7.02 -41.17
C LYS A 500 10.75 -6.27 -42.45
N ALA A 501 11.17 -6.78 -43.62
CA ALA A 501 11.00 -6.09 -44.89
C ALA A 501 9.54 -5.68 -45.14
N ASP A 502 8.58 -6.59 -44.93
CA ASP A 502 7.15 -6.30 -45.09
C ASP A 502 6.63 -5.25 -44.11
N SER A 503 7.06 -5.34 -42.83
CA SER A 503 6.65 -4.39 -41.78
C SER A 503 7.25 -3.00 -41.98
N LEU A 504 8.40 -2.93 -42.64
CA LEU A 504 9.08 -1.69 -43.00
C LEU A 504 8.72 -1.21 -44.41
N ALA A 505 7.84 -1.93 -45.12
CA ALA A 505 7.45 -1.65 -46.50
C ALA A 505 8.66 -1.45 -47.45
N LEU A 506 9.70 -2.28 -47.31
CA LEU A 506 10.90 -2.21 -48.16
C LEU A 506 10.59 -2.74 -49.56
N SER A 507 11.06 -2.03 -50.60
CA SER A 507 10.98 -2.52 -51.98
C SER A 507 11.98 -3.67 -52.21
N ARG A 508 11.74 -4.49 -53.23
CA ARG A 508 12.69 -5.56 -53.61
C ARG A 508 14.10 -5.01 -53.87
N GLN A 509 14.20 -3.89 -54.57
CA GLN A 509 15.46 -3.20 -54.84
C GLN A 509 16.15 -2.72 -53.55
N GLN A 510 15.39 -2.19 -52.58
CA GLN A 510 15.96 -1.81 -51.27
C GLN A 510 16.49 -3.03 -50.52
N VAL A 511 15.78 -4.17 -50.56
CA VAL A 511 16.24 -5.41 -49.91
C VAL A 511 17.51 -5.95 -50.56
N GLU A 512 17.64 -5.89 -51.89
CA GLU A 512 18.85 -6.29 -52.61
C GLU A 512 20.05 -5.41 -52.19
N VAL A 513 19.90 -4.08 -52.23
CA VAL A 513 20.93 -3.12 -51.83
C VAL A 513 21.34 -3.29 -50.36
N ILE A 514 20.37 -3.53 -49.47
CA ILE A 514 20.64 -3.85 -48.06
C ILE A 514 21.41 -5.15 -47.91
N THR A 515 21.05 -6.18 -48.67
CA THR A 515 21.68 -7.50 -48.60
C THR A 515 23.13 -7.44 -49.06
N GLU A 516 23.41 -6.71 -50.13
CA GLU A 516 24.77 -6.45 -50.61
C GLU A 516 25.59 -5.69 -49.55
N ARG A 517 25.07 -4.58 -49.02
CA ARG A 517 25.75 -3.77 -48.00
C ARG A 517 26.00 -4.55 -46.71
N ARG A 518 25.06 -5.42 -46.32
CA ARG A 518 25.16 -6.27 -45.13
C ARG A 518 26.38 -7.18 -45.17
N GLY A 519 26.73 -7.73 -46.33
CA GLY A 519 27.89 -8.61 -46.46
C GLY A 519 29.19 -7.93 -46.00
N GLY A 520 29.42 -6.69 -46.43
CA GLY A 520 30.61 -5.91 -46.06
C GLY A 520 30.67 -5.59 -44.56
N VAL A 521 29.55 -5.17 -43.98
CA VAL A 521 29.48 -4.82 -42.55
C VAL A 521 29.63 -6.06 -41.66
N LEU A 522 29.04 -7.18 -42.05
CA LEU A 522 29.23 -8.45 -41.35
C LEU A 522 30.68 -8.92 -41.46
N THR A 523 31.31 -8.83 -42.63
CA THR A 523 32.72 -9.21 -42.81
C THR A 523 33.65 -8.37 -41.95
N TYR A 524 33.41 -7.06 -41.90
CA TYR A 524 34.15 -6.15 -41.02
C TYR A 524 34.01 -6.54 -39.55
N ALA A 525 32.78 -6.69 -39.05
CA ALA A 525 32.54 -7.12 -37.67
C ALA A 525 33.16 -8.50 -37.39
N ASP A 526 33.01 -9.44 -38.32
CA ASP A 526 33.53 -10.80 -38.22
C ASP A 526 35.06 -10.83 -38.06
N SER A 527 35.78 -10.01 -38.84
CA SER A 527 37.24 -9.86 -38.71
C SER A 527 37.67 -9.39 -37.33
N LEU A 528 36.98 -8.39 -36.76
CA LEU A 528 37.28 -7.83 -35.44
C LEU A 528 37.06 -8.87 -34.34
N TYR A 529 35.93 -9.58 -34.40
CA TYR A 529 35.59 -10.59 -33.40
C TYR A 529 36.40 -11.88 -33.56
N THR A 530 36.84 -12.22 -34.76
CA THR A 530 37.76 -13.36 -34.99
C THR A 530 39.13 -13.09 -34.38
N ALA A 531 39.68 -11.90 -34.59
CA ALA A 531 40.94 -11.49 -33.98
C ALA A 531 40.83 -11.46 -32.44
N LEU A 532 39.72 -10.93 -31.91
CA LEU A 532 39.45 -10.92 -30.47
C LEU A 532 39.35 -12.33 -29.89
N ALA A 533 38.58 -13.22 -30.53
CA ALA A 533 38.38 -14.58 -30.04
C ALA A 533 39.68 -15.39 -30.04
N SER A 534 40.52 -15.23 -31.07
CA SER A 534 41.84 -15.87 -31.15
C SER A 534 42.70 -15.44 -29.96
N HIS A 535 42.78 -14.12 -29.72
CA HIS A 535 43.52 -13.58 -28.59
C HIS A 535 43.02 -14.08 -27.22
N LEU A 536 41.69 -14.12 -27.02
CA LEU A 536 41.12 -14.64 -25.77
C LEU A 536 41.38 -16.13 -25.57
N THR A 537 41.56 -16.89 -26.66
CA THR A 537 41.94 -18.32 -26.63
C THR A 537 43.42 -18.52 -26.28
N GLU A 538 44.26 -17.49 -26.40
CA GLU A 538 45.69 -17.55 -26.10
C GLU A 538 46.02 -17.08 -24.67
N LEU A 539 45.10 -16.40 -23.98
CA LEU A 539 45.32 -15.89 -22.62
C LEU A 539 45.79 -17.00 -21.64
N PRO A 540 46.84 -16.82 -20.84
CA PRO A 540 47.23 -17.81 -19.83
C PRO A 540 46.09 -18.11 -18.83
N GLN A 541 46.10 -19.30 -18.22
CA GLN A 541 45.22 -19.55 -17.08
C GLN A 541 45.56 -18.58 -15.94
N GLY A 542 44.57 -17.86 -15.43
CA GLY A 542 44.78 -16.80 -14.42
C GLY A 542 45.26 -15.46 -14.98
N ALA A 543 45.24 -15.27 -16.30
CA ALA A 543 45.56 -13.98 -16.92
C ALA A 543 44.69 -12.84 -16.39
N ASN A 544 45.24 -11.62 -16.41
CA ASN A 544 44.54 -10.42 -15.98
C ASN A 544 43.27 -10.19 -16.82
N THR A 545 42.11 -10.51 -16.24
CA THR A 545 40.80 -10.36 -16.89
C THR A 545 40.45 -8.91 -17.18
N LYS A 546 41.10 -7.94 -16.54
CA LYS A 546 40.85 -6.50 -16.76
C LYS A 546 41.30 -6.05 -18.15
N ASP A 547 42.48 -6.47 -18.59
CA ASP A 547 43.03 -6.09 -19.90
C ASP A 547 42.24 -6.76 -21.03
N ALA A 548 41.84 -8.02 -20.82
CA ALA A 548 40.94 -8.73 -21.71
C ALA A 548 39.58 -8.02 -21.85
N LEU A 549 38.98 -7.56 -20.74
CA LEU A 549 37.74 -6.77 -20.77
C LEU A 549 37.91 -5.43 -21.50
N ALA A 550 39.00 -4.70 -21.25
CA ALA A 550 39.27 -3.44 -21.95
C ALA A 550 39.38 -3.65 -23.47
N ARG A 551 39.98 -4.76 -23.90
CA ARG A 551 40.09 -5.11 -25.31
C ARG A 551 38.74 -5.51 -25.92
N ILE A 552 37.91 -6.25 -25.20
CA ILE A 552 36.51 -6.54 -25.59
C ILE A 552 35.75 -5.22 -25.79
N ASP A 553 35.84 -4.29 -24.87
CA ASP A 553 35.15 -2.99 -24.94
C ASP A 553 35.64 -2.13 -26.13
N SER A 554 36.94 -2.15 -26.42
CA SER A 554 37.54 -1.50 -27.58
C SER A 554 37.01 -2.10 -28.90
N VAL A 555 37.04 -3.43 -29.04
CA VAL A 555 36.53 -4.12 -30.24
C VAL A 555 35.04 -3.87 -30.44
N ASN A 556 34.24 -3.92 -29.37
CA ASN A 556 32.82 -3.56 -29.44
C ASN A 556 32.63 -2.11 -29.89
N THR A 557 33.48 -1.18 -29.44
CA THR A 557 33.42 0.22 -29.89
C THR A 557 33.71 0.36 -31.38
N LEU A 558 34.73 -0.35 -31.88
CA LEU A 558 35.05 -0.37 -33.31
C LEU A 558 33.91 -0.96 -34.16
N ALA A 559 33.35 -2.10 -33.74
CA ALA A 559 32.22 -2.73 -34.43
C ALA A 559 30.99 -1.79 -34.48
N TRP A 560 30.71 -1.10 -33.37
CA TRP A 560 29.62 -0.11 -33.30
C TRP A 560 29.88 1.15 -34.12
N ASN A 561 31.13 1.62 -34.22
CA ASN A 561 31.47 2.71 -35.13
C ASN A 561 31.16 2.32 -36.59
N GLY A 562 31.38 1.06 -36.96
CA GLY A 562 30.96 0.52 -38.26
C GLY A 562 29.46 0.58 -38.50
N ILE A 563 28.65 0.32 -37.45
CA ILE A 563 27.19 0.48 -37.49
C ILE A 563 26.80 1.96 -37.61
N PHE A 564 27.40 2.83 -36.80
CA PHE A 564 27.11 4.27 -36.83
C PHE A 564 27.46 4.92 -38.17
N ALA A 565 28.51 4.44 -38.83
CA ALA A 565 28.88 4.86 -40.18
C ALA A 565 27.85 4.47 -41.27
N GLN A 566 26.89 3.59 -40.98
CA GLN A 566 25.83 3.25 -41.95
C GLN A 566 24.72 4.31 -42.03
N ARG A 567 24.76 5.35 -41.19
CA ARG A 567 23.72 6.37 -41.09
C ARG A 567 23.41 7.05 -42.43
N GLU A 568 24.42 7.58 -43.10
CA GLU A 568 24.25 8.36 -44.34
C GLU A 568 23.65 7.50 -45.45
N PHE A 569 24.22 6.31 -45.65
CA PHE A 569 23.70 5.32 -46.59
C PHE A 569 22.22 4.96 -46.33
N LEU A 570 21.84 4.75 -45.07
CA LEU A 570 20.45 4.41 -44.73
C LEU A 570 19.48 5.59 -44.91
N LEU A 571 19.93 6.83 -44.73
CA LEU A 571 19.13 8.03 -44.98
C LEU A 571 18.90 8.28 -46.48
N GLU A 572 19.87 7.92 -47.32
CA GLU A 572 19.72 7.98 -48.78
C GLU A 572 18.80 6.86 -49.29
N LEU A 573 18.86 5.68 -48.68
CA LEU A 573 18.11 4.52 -49.13
C LEU A 573 16.64 4.52 -48.70
N LEU A 574 16.33 5.01 -47.49
CA LEU A 574 14.99 4.91 -46.90
C LEU A 574 14.17 6.18 -47.11
N THR A 575 12.89 6.00 -47.43
CA THR A 575 11.95 7.12 -47.50
C THR A 575 11.61 7.67 -46.11
N PRO A 576 11.16 8.93 -45.98
CA PRO A 576 10.71 9.49 -44.71
C PRO A 576 9.62 8.66 -44.01
N GLY A 577 8.71 8.04 -44.79
CA GLY A 577 7.68 7.16 -44.25
C GLY A 577 8.25 5.87 -43.66
N GLN A 578 9.25 5.27 -44.30
CA GLN A 578 9.91 4.05 -43.82
C GLN A 578 10.76 4.31 -42.58
N LEU A 579 11.39 5.49 -42.47
CA LEU A 579 12.14 5.88 -41.27
C LEU A 579 11.24 5.83 -40.02
N LEU A 580 10.01 6.32 -40.11
CA LEU A 580 9.05 6.32 -38.99
C LEU A 580 8.63 4.92 -38.52
N LEU A 581 8.84 3.88 -39.35
CA LEU A 581 8.55 2.49 -39.01
C LEU A 581 9.69 1.81 -38.22
N LEU A 582 10.87 2.44 -38.13
CA LEU A 582 12.00 1.89 -37.40
C LEU A 582 11.80 1.98 -35.88
N PRO A 583 12.22 0.96 -35.10
CA PRO A 583 12.00 0.93 -33.66
C PRO A 583 12.99 1.82 -32.90
N GLY A 584 12.47 2.61 -31.96
CA GLY A 584 13.20 3.19 -30.82
C GLY A 584 14.56 3.80 -31.17
N ASP A 585 15.64 3.16 -30.69
CA ASP A 585 17.01 3.65 -30.86
C ASP A 585 17.54 3.50 -32.30
N PHE A 586 16.94 2.64 -33.15
CA PHE A 586 17.29 2.59 -34.57
C PHE A 586 16.81 3.86 -35.30
N TYR A 587 15.57 4.26 -35.04
CA TYR A 587 15.03 5.50 -35.57
C TYR A 587 15.88 6.70 -35.12
N ARG A 588 16.30 6.72 -33.85
CA ARG A 588 17.17 7.76 -33.29
C ARG A 588 18.56 7.77 -33.93
N LEU A 589 19.13 6.61 -34.25
CA LEU A 589 20.40 6.52 -34.98
C LEU A 589 20.37 7.31 -36.29
N LEU A 590 19.27 7.21 -37.04
CA LEU A 590 19.16 7.88 -38.33
C LEU A 590 18.77 9.36 -38.19
N THR A 591 17.90 9.67 -37.25
CA THR A 591 17.32 11.02 -37.12
C THR A 591 18.12 11.99 -36.25
N ILE A 592 18.99 11.52 -35.36
CA ILE A 592 19.83 12.36 -34.49
C ILE A 592 21.30 12.31 -34.98
N PRO A 593 21.88 13.43 -35.47
CA PRO A 593 23.22 13.45 -36.08
C PRO A 593 24.37 12.88 -35.23
N GLU A 594 24.27 12.95 -33.90
CA GLU A 594 25.33 12.51 -32.97
C GLU A 594 24.93 11.30 -32.12
N PHE A 595 23.98 10.49 -32.57
CA PHE A 595 23.52 9.35 -31.80
C PHE A 595 24.61 8.26 -31.70
N LYS A 596 25.15 8.03 -30.49
CA LYS A 596 26.21 7.04 -30.21
C LYS A 596 25.82 5.97 -29.17
N ARG A 597 24.53 5.75 -28.94
CA ARG A 597 24.05 4.73 -27.99
C ARG A 597 23.96 3.36 -28.67
N ARG A 598 24.43 2.32 -27.98
CA ARG A 598 24.31 0.92 -28.42
C ARG A 598 22.90 0.39 -28.12
N PHE A 599 22.31 -0.32 -29.07
CA PHE A 599 21.00 -0.97 -28.98
C PHE A 599 21.04 -2.37 -29.59
N PHE A 600 20.14 -3.27 -29.21
CA PHE A 600 20.19 -4.66 -29.67
C PHE A 600 18.80 -5.12 -30.11
N PHE A 601 18.73 -5.86 -31.22
CA PHE A 601 17.51 -6.49 -31.70
C PHE A 601 17.53 -7.98 -31.37
N GLY A 602 16.49 -8.45 -30.69
CA GLY A 602 16.38 -9.84 -30.25
C GLY A 602 16.66 -10.01 -28.77
N GLY A 603 15.62 -10.32 -28.01
CA GLY A 603 15.74 -10.98 -26.71
C GLY A 603 15.54 -12.48 -26.90
N PHE A 604 16.30 -13.28 -26.15
CA PHE A 604 15.96 -14.64 -25.73
C PHE A 604 15.30 -15.53 -26.81
N SER A 605 16.11 -16.22 -27.60
CA SER A 605 15.71 -17.52 -28.17
C SER A 605 16.42 -18.62 -27.39
N THR A 606 15.64 -19.26 -26.51
CA THR A 606 15.69 -20.68 -26.11
C THR A 606 16.98 -21.49 -26.31
N LEU A 607 17.42 -22.04 -25.17
CA LEU A 607 18.44 -23.06 -24.87
C LEU A 607 19.89 -22.58 -24.68
#